data_AF-A0A7X1HL83-F1
#
_entry.id   AF-A0A7X1HL83-F1
#
_cell.length_a   1.000
_cell.length_b   1.000
_cell.length_c   1.000
_cell.angle_alpha   90.00
_cell.angle_beta   90.00
_cell.angle_gamma   90.00
#
_symmetry.space_group_name_H-M   'P 1'
#
loop_
_entity.id
_entity.type
_entity.pdbx_description
1 polymer ?
#
loop_
_entity_poly.entity_id
_entity_poly.type
_entity_poly.pdbx_seq_one_letter_code
_entity_poly.pdbx_strand_id
1 'polypeptide(L)'
;MKNRIENRLLRVLENSEILDKRAYLTIDGDGSVERKEMNLTIPAMVFCADEVIFDETLEKESDKREREKEKKIERLSNLTVEKLKENFTKLVVKGEVEFAKRYGKELALREAEEFNKTLFNLSLMDNISFKKPLMALAMKEILDTVGWNDKIGYLVISYFTKQRYDLSSLEAAVEVENKDFDIPEILELVAYKKVLNMYDYKNEKKYASMLSKWKNDVEELSISPVENEMLKTIKF
;
A
#
# COMPACT_ATOMS: atom_id res chain seq x y z
N MET A 1 -0.56 -18.50 -7.92
CA MET A 1 -0.73 -17.05 -7.69
C MET A 1 -1.20 -16.33 -8.96
N LYS A 2 -0.47 -16.42 -10.10
CA LYS A 2 -0.83 -15.72 -11.36
C LYS A 2 -2.29 -15.92 -11.82
N ASN A 3 -2.75 -17.16 -12.01
CA ASN A 3 -4.13 -17.45 -12.43
C ASN A 3 -5.19 -16.87 -11.47
N ARG A 4 -4.86 -16.71 -10.17
CA ARG A 4 -5.79 -16.16 -9.17
C ARG A 4 -5.98 -14.66 -9.36
N ILE A 5 -4.88 -13.93 -9.56
CA ILE A 5 -4.92 -12.48 -9.81
C ILE A 5 -5.74 -12.19 -11.05
N GLU A 6 -5.50 -12.92 -12.15
CA GLU A 6 -6.25 -12.79 -13.40
C GLU A 6 -7.76 -13.05 -13.20
N ASN A 7 -8.11 -14.14 -12.51
CA ASN A 7 -9.51 -14.53 -12.26
C ASN A 7 -10.27 -13.58 -11.33
N ARG A 8 -9.57 -12.87 -10.44
CA ARG A 8 -10.18 -11.94 -9.48
C ARG A 8 -10.20 -10.50 -9.97
N LEU A 9 -9.31 -10.14 -10.90
CA LEU A 9 -9.17 -8.79 -11.44
C LEU A 9 -10.53 -8.23 -11.90
N LEU A 10 -11.28 -8.98 -12.70
CA LEU A 10 -12.58 -8.55 -13.23
C LEU A 10 -13.56 -8.13 -12.12
N ARG A 11 -13.70 -8.95 -11.06
CA ARG A 11 -14.56 -8.66 -9.90
C ARG A 11 -14.12 -7.40 -9.16
N VAL A 12 -12.82 -7.19 -8.99
CA VAL A 12 -12.28 -5.97 -8.38
C VAL A 12 -12.57 -4.75 -9.25
N LEU A 13 -12.40 -4.87 -10.58
CA LEU A 13 -12.66 -3.77 -11.52
C LEU A 13 -14.13 -3.38 -11.60
N GLU A 14 -15.05 -4.34 -11.45
CA GLU A 14 -16.50 -4.09 -11.38
C GLU A 14 -16.89 -3.30 -10.14
N ASN A 15 -16.18 -3.50 -9.02
CA ASN A 15 -16.42 -2.81 -7.75
C ASN A 15 -15.48 -1.62 -7.48
N SER A 16 -14.58 -1.28 -8.41
CA SER A 16 -13.52 -0.28 -8.16
C SER A 16 -14.03 1.08 -7.68
N GLU A 17 -15.18 1.52 -8.17
CA GLU A 17 -15.77 2.82 -7.79
C GLU A 17 -16.24 2.87 -6.34
N ILE A 18 -16.42 1.74 -5.67
CA ILE A 18 -16.93 1.64 -4.29
C ILE A 18 -15.90 1.04 -3.33
N LEU A 19 -14.67 0.79 -3.81
CA LEU A 19 -13.57 0.28 -2.99
C LEU A 19 -12.67 1.39 -2.46
N ASP A 20 -12.63 2.55 -3.11
CA ASP A 20 -11.85 3.67 -2.59
C ASP A 20 -12.55 4.34 -1.40
N LYS A 21 -11.78 4.71 -0.39
CA LYS A 21 -12.30 5.50 0.74
C LYS A 21 -12.15 6.99 0.43
N ARG A 22 -13.16 7.80 0.71
CA ARG A 22 -13.12 9.26 0.50
C ARG A 22 -12.09 9.94 1.39
N ALA A 23 -12.01 9.47 2.63
CA ALA A 23 -11.04 9.89 3.63
C ALA A 23 -10.79 8.75 4.60
N TYR A 24 -9.54 8.61 5.04
CA TYR A 24 -9.14 7.66 6.07
C TYR A 24 -8.98 8.29 7.45
N LEU A 25 -8.98 9.63 7.52
CA LEU A 25 -8.94 10.41 8.74
C LEU A 25 -10.14 11.36 8.71
N THR A 26 -10.98 11.27 9.73
CA THR A 26 -12.08 12.21 9.96
C THR A 26 -11.91 12.84 11.34
N ILE A 27 -12.31 14.10 11.44
CA ILE A 27 -12.29 14.87 12.69
C ILE A 27 -13.59 15.64 12.78
N ASP A 28 -14.24 15.59 13.93
CA ASP A 28 -15.45 16.37 14.19
C ASP A 28 -15.12 17.78 14.72
N GLY A 29 -16.17 18.58 14.97
CA GLY A 29 -16.01 19.95 15.46
C GLY A 29 -15.43 20.05 16.88
N ASP A 30 -15.49 18.96 17.65
CA ASP A 30 -14.99 18.87 19.02
C ASP A 30 -13.54 18.33 19.05
N GLY A 31 -13.01 17.92 17.91
CA GLY A 31 -11.65 17.39 17.78
C GLY A 31 -11.56 15.87 17.99
N SER A 32 -12.68 15.14 18.02
CA SER A 32 -12.66 13.67 18.06
C SER A 32 -12.12 13.14 16.75
N VAL A 33 -11.06 12.34 16.82
CA VAL A 33 -10.38 11.78 15.65
C VAL A 33 -10.84 10.35 15.42
N GLU A 34 -11.31 10.08 14.21
CA GLU A 34 -11.61 8.74 13.73
C GLU A 34 -10.68 8.37 12.58
N ARG A 35 -10.17 7.13 12.61
CA ARG A 35 -9.30 6.59 11.56
C ARG A 35 -9.92 5.32 10.99
N LYS A 36 -9.92 5.22 9.67
CA LYS A 36 -10.37 4.01 8.96
C LYS A 36 -9.16 3.14 8.64
N GLU A 37 -9.37 1.83 8.76
CA GLU A 37 -8.38 0.84 8.32
C GLU A 37 -8.24 0.82 6.79
N MET A 38 -7.11 0.29 6.31
CA MET A 38 -6.86 0.07 4.89
C MET A 38 -7.90 -0.87 4.28
N ASN A 39 -8.36 -0.60 3.05
CA ASN A 39 -9.13 -1.58 2.29
C ASN A 39 -8.24 -2.76 1.88
N LEU A 40 -8.54 -3.96 2.39
CA LEU A 40 -7.73 -5.17 2.18
C LEU A 40 -8.02 -5.89 0.86
N THR A 41 -8.96 -5.42 0.03
CA THR A 41 -9.36 -6.09 -1.22
C THR A 41 -8.19 -6.32 -2.17
N ILE A 42 -7.33 -5.29 -2.38
CA ILE A 42 -6.19 -5.41 -3.30
C ILE A 42 -5.15 -6.40 -2.77
N PRO A 43 -4.68 -6.31 -1.50
CA PRO A 43 -3.86 -7.36 -0.90
C PRO A 43 -4.49 -8.76 -0.95
N ALA A 44 -5.78 -8.88 -0.63
CA ALA A 44 -6.48 -10.16 -0.59
C ALA A 44 -6.58 -10.78 -2.00
N MET A 45 -6.76 -9.96 -3.04
CA MET A 45 -6.74 -10.43 -4.43
C MET A 45 -5.46 -11.23 -4.75
N VAL A 46 -4.33 -10.81 -4.19
CA VAL A 46 -3.01 -11.41 -4.44
C VAL A 46 -2.70 -12.52 -3.44
N PHE A 47 -2.76 -12.21 -2.14
CA PHE A 47 -2.23 -13.06 -1.09
C PHE A 47 -3.27 -13.96 -0.43
N CYS A 48 -4.58 -13.67 -0.57
CA CYS A 48 -5.62 -14.54 -0.03
C CYS A 48 -5.74 -15.82 -0.87
N ALA A 49 -5.45 -17.02 -0.34
CA ALA A 49 -5.63 -18.28 -1.06
C ALA A 49 -7.06 -18.80 -1.08
N ASP A 50 -7.83 -18.52 -0.05
CA ASP A 50 -9.24 -18.86 0.02
C ASP A 50 -10.07 -17.91 -0.86
N GLU A 51 -10.98 -18.46 -1.66
CA GLU A 51 -11.84 -17.69 -2.56
C GLU A 51 -13.03 -17.07 -1.81
N VAL A 52 -13.59 -17.81 -0.84
CA VAL A 52 -14.73 -17.35 -0.03
C VAL A 52 -14.30 -16.16 0.82
N ILE A 53 -13.14 -16.27 1.49
CA ILE A 53 -12.60 -15.16 2.30
C ILE A 53 -12.31 -13.93 1.43
N PHE A 54 -11.83 -14.13 0.20
CA PHE A 54 -11.65 -13.03 -0.74
C PHE A 54 -12.97 -12.35 -1.11
N ASP A 55 -13.99 -13.13 -1.48
CA ASP A 55 -15.30 -12.58 -1.88
C ASP A 55 -15.99 -11.87 -0.70
N GLU A 56 -15.92 -12.43 0.52
CA GLU A 56 -16.40 -11.77 1.74
C GLU A 56 -15.66 -10.45 2.02
N THR A 57 -14.34 -10.42 1.80
CA THR A 57 -13.53 -9.20 1.96
C THR A 57 -13.94 -8.14 0.93
N LEU A 58 -14.10 -8.54 -0.33
CA LEU A 58 -14.54 -7.66 -1.41
C LEU A 58 -15.92 -7.06 -1.10
N GLU A 59 -16.87 -7.87 -0.64
CA GLU A 59 -18.21 -7.41 -0.27
C GLU A 59 -18.16 -6.45 0.92
N LYS A 60 -17.45 -6.80 1.99
CA LYS A 60 -17.33 -5.99 3.21
C LYS A 60 -16.72 -4.61 2.94
N GLU A 61 -15.68 -4.55 2.11
CA GLU A 61 -14.95 -3.32 1.82
C GLU A 61 -15.60 -2.47 0.71
N SER A 62 -16.65 -2.98 0.06
CA SER A 62 -17.39 -2.28 -0.99
C SER A 62 -18.45 -1.35 -0.39
N ASP A 63 -18.18 -0.05 -0.29
CA ASP A 63 -19.12 0.94 0.26
C ASP A 63 -19.74 1.83 -0.83
N LYS A 64 -21.01 1.56 -1.15
CA LYS A 64 -21.80 2.35 -2.13
C LYS A 64 -21.95 3.82 -1.73
N ARG A 65 -21.85 4.17 -0.45
CA ARG A 65 -21.93 5.56 0.05
C ARG A 65 -20.67 6.35 -0.29
N GLU A 66 -19.54 5.66 -0.43
CA GLU A 66 -18.25 6.28 -0.74
C GLU A 66 -17.98 6.40 -2.24
N ARG A 67 -18.90 5.92 -3.08
CA ARG A 67 -18.75 5.85 -4.54
C ARG A 67 -18.04 7.07 -5.14
N GLU A 68 -16.96 6.81 -5.87
CA GLU A 68 -16.17 7.79 -6.59
C GLU A 68 -16.04 7.36 -8.06
N LYS A 69 -16.54 8.17 -8.99
CA LYS A 69 -16.40 7.90 -10.42
C LYS A 69 -15.00 8.27 -10.86
N GLU A 70 -14.20 7.25 -11.11
CA GLU A 70 -12.83 7.47 -11.55
C GLU A 70 -12.80 8.03 -12.97
N LYS A 71 -12.02 9.10 -13.17
CA LYS A 71 -11.70 9.64 -14.49
C LYS A 71 -10.45 8.94 -15.03
N LYS A 72 -10.42 8.73 -16.35
CA LYS A 72 -9.24 8.26 -17.07
C LYS A 72 -7.99 9.00 -16.61
N ILE A 73 -6.92 8.26 -16.31
CA ILE A 73 -5.63 8.83 -15.91
C ILE A 73 -4.86 9.20 -17.18
N GLU A 74 -4.65 10.50 -17.40
CA GLU A 74 -3.91 10.99 -18.57
C GLU A 74 -2.40 10.72 -18.46
N ARG A 75 -1.77 10.43 -19.62
CA ARG A 75 -0.33 10.18 -19.76
C ARG A 75 0.49 11.48 -19.60
N LEU A 76 1.77 11.34 -19.31
CA LEU A 76 2.75 12.44 -19.24
C LEU A 76 3.93 12.13 -20.19
N SER A 77 4.12 12.87 -21.28
CA SER A 77 5.11 12.50 -22.30
C SER A 77 6.53 13.04 -22.05
N ASN A 78 6.70 14.19 -21.40
CA ASN A 78 7.93 14.99 -21.51
C ASN A 78 8.82 15.04 -20.25
N LEU A 79 8.65 14.10 -19.30
CA LEU A 79 9.42 14.08 -18.06
C LEU A 79 10.45 12.95 -18.03
N THR A 80 11.60 13.19 -17.40
CA THR A 80 12.59 12.14 -17.11
C THR A 80 12.11 11.24 -15.97
N VAL A 81 12.67 10.05 -15.87
CA VAL A 81 12.32 9.07 -14.82
C VAL A 81 12.57 9.66 -13.42
N GLU A 82 13.67 10.38 -13.23
CA GLU A 82 14.01 11.03 -11.96
C GLU A 82 12.94 12.06 -11.56
N LYS A 83 12.51 12.91 -12.52
CA LYS A 83 11.45 13.89 -12.29
C LYS A 83 10.10 13.23 -12.02
N LEU A 84 9.81 12.09 -12.65
CA LEU A 84 8.60 11.32 -12.35
C LEU A 84 8.63 10.80 -10.91
N LYS A 85 9.74 10.21 -10.46
CA LYS A 85 9.94 9.71 -9.09
C LYS A 85 9.82 10.82 -8.04
N GLU A 86 10.51 11.93 -8.25
CA GLU A 86 10.52 13.07 -7.32
C GLU A 86 9.11 13.64 -7.15
N ASN A 87 8.43 13.92 -8.27
CA ASN A 87 7.07 14.47 -8.22
C ASN A 87 6.07 13.47 -7.66
N PHE A 88 6.14 12.20 -8.04
CA PHE A 88 5.28 11.16 -7.49
C PHE A 88 5.41 11.10 -5.96
N THR A 89 6.64 10.99 -5.46
CA THR A 89 6.93 10.95 -4.01
C THR A 89 6.36 12.17 -3.30
N LYS A 90 6.66 13.38 -3.82
CA LYS A 90 6.22 14.65 -3.23
C LYS A 90 4.71 14.76 -3.17
N LEU A 91 4.01 14.41 -4.25
CA LEU A 91 2.56 14.55 -4.36
C LEU A 91 1.83 13.51 -3.49
N VAL A 92 2.36 12.28 -3.42
CA VAL A 92 1.85 11.24 -2.52
C VAL A 92 1.93 11.70 -1.06
N VAL A 93 3.10 12.16 -0.61
CA VAL A 93 3.27 12.64 0.78
C VAL A 93 2.41 13.87 1.07
N LYS A 94 2.26 14.78 0.10
CA LYS A 94 1.37 15.95 0.20
C LYS A 94 -0.13 15.61 0.12
N GLY A 95 -0.50 14.37 -0.18
CA GLY A 95 -1.88 13.94 -0.32
C GLY A 95 -2.62 14.52 -1.53
N GLU A 96 -1.92 14.76 -2.65
CA GLU A 96 -2.46 15.31 -3.88
C GLU A 96 -2.80 14.20 -4.91
N VAL A 97 -3.89 13.46 -4.67
CA VAL A 97 -4.26 12.24 -5.44
C VAL A 97 -4.34 12.48 -6.95
N GLU A 98 -5.02 13.56 -7.36
CA GLU A 98 -5.29 13.85 -8.78
C GLU A 98 -4.02 14.02 -9.60
N PHE A 99 -2.98 14.58 -8.98
CA PHE A 99 -1.68 14.72 -9.61
C PHE A 99 -0.85 13.45 -9.44
N ALA A 100 -0.77 12.89 -8.22
CA ALA A 100 0.03 11.71 -7.91
C ALA A 100 -0.25 10.53 -8.85
N LYS A 101 -1.53 10.26 -9.16
CA LYS A 101 -1.94 9.15 -10.04
C LYS A 101 -1.35 9.25 -11.46
N ARG A 102 -1.17 10.46 -11.99
CA ARG A 102 -0.62 10.68 -13.34
C ARG A 102 0.89 10.39 -13.38
N TYR A 103 1.62 10.84 -12.36
CA TYR A 103 3.05 10.56 -12.25
C TYR A 103 3.32 9.09 -11.97
N GLY A 104 2.54 8.47 -11.08
CA GLY A 104 2.65 7.05 -10.77
C GLY A 104 2.36 6.16 -12.00
N LYS A 105 1.28 6.45 -12.74
CA LYS A 105 0.97 5.74 -14.00
C LYS A 105 2.11 5.84 -15.01
N GLU A 106 2.61 7.05 -15.27
CA GLU A 106 3.65 7.22 -16.26
C GLU A 106 4.95 6.50 -15.84
N LEU A 107 5.30 6.57 -14.57
CA LEU A 107 6.47 5.87 -14.03
C LEU A 107 6.31 4.36 -14.17
N ALA A 108 5.17 3.79 -13.79
CA ALA A 108 4.91 2.36 -13.89
C ALA A 108 4.91 1.84 -15.34
N LEU A 109 4.39 2.62 -16.29
CA LEU A 109 4.35 2.24 -17.70
C LEU A 109 5.71 2.34 -18.40
N ARG A 110 6.61 3.23 -17.92
CA ARG A 110 7.95 3.42 -18.51
C ARG A 110 8.98 2.52 -17.86
N GLU A 111 9.01 2.52 -16.53
CA GLU A 111 10.03 1.89 -15.70
C GLU A 111 9.34 1.28 -14.46
N ALA A 112 8.64 0.16 -14.67
CA ALA A 112 7.88 -0.54 -13.62
C ALA A 112 8.74 -0.85 -12.38
N GLU A 113 10.02 -1.16 -12.60
CA GLU A 113 10.98 -1.43 -11.53
C GLU A 113 11.25 -0.19 -10.67
N GLU A 114 11.43 0.97 -11.30
CA GLU A 114 11.61 2.24 -10.57
C GLU A 114 10.32 2.70 -9.89
N PHE A 115 9.15 2.42 -10.47
CA PHE A 115 7.88 2.57 -9.79
C PHE A 115 7.80 1.71 -8.51
N ASN A 116 8.12 0.42 -8.59
CA ASN A 116 8.10 -0.50 -7.45
C ASN A 116 9.04 -0.04 -6.33
N LYS A 117 10.31 0.27 -6.66
CA LYS A 117 11.27 0.82 -5.69
C LYS A 117 10.77 2.10 -5.02
N THR A 118 10.14 2.99 -5.80
CA THR A 118 9.61 4.26 -5.28
C THR A 118 8.42 4.02 -4.35
N LEU A 119 7.49 3.15 -4.74
CA LEU A 119 6.33 2.78 -3.93
C LEU A 119 6.73 2.06 -2.65
N PHE A 120 7.74 1.19 -2.71
CA PHE A 120 8.30 0.49 -1.55
C PHE A 120 8.97 1.45 -0.60
N ASN A 121 9.84 2.34 -1.11
CA ASN A 121 10.47 3.37 -0.30
C ASN A 121 9.44 4.26 0.40
N LEU A 122 8.42 4.70 -0.35
CA LEU A 122 7.26 5.41 0.22
C LEU A 122 6.60 4.59 1.34
N SER A 123 6.32 3.31 1.11
CA SER A 123 5.66 2.46 2.10
C SER A 123 6.44 2.27 3.41
N LEU A 124 7.78 2.30 3.36
CA LEU A 124 8.65 2.16 4.53
C LEU A 124 8.77 3.44 5.35
N MET A 125 8.49 4.61 4.76
CA MET A 125 8.60 5.92 5.41
C MET A 125 7.47 6.21 6.40
N ASP A 126 6.35 5.49 6.31
CA ASP A 126 5.13 5.77 7.06
C ASP A 126 4.98 4.90 8.32
N ASN A 127 3.91 5.13 9.07
CA ASN A 127 3.51 4.30 10.19
C ASN A 127 3.21 2.85 9.74
N ILE A 128 3.86 1.88 10.40
CA ILE A 128 3.80 0.46 10.05
C ILE A 128 2.37 -0.10 10.17
N SER A 129 1.56 0.39 11.13
CA SER A 129 0.17 -0.06 11.32
C SER A 129 -0.70 0.15 10.09
N PHE A 130 -0.37 1.12 9.24
CA PHE A 130 -1.18 1.43 8.07
C PHE A 130 -1.08 0.33 7.00
N LYS A 131 -0.11 -0.59 7.05
CA LYS A 131 0.01 -1.71 6.10
C LYS A 131 0.31 -1.26 4.65
N LYS A 132 0.86 -0.06 4.43
CA LYS A 132 1.35 0.37 3.10
C LYS A 132 2.33 -0.63 2.46
N PRO A 133 3.27 -1.28 3.17
CA PRO A 133 4.13 -2.29 2.58
C PRO A 133 3.37 -3.46 1.96
N LEU A 134 2.30 -3.92 2.62
CA LEU A 134 1.44 -4.99 2.11
C LEU A 134 0.76 -4.59 0.79
N MET A 135 0.21 -3.37 0.72
CA MET A 135 -0.38 -2.83 -0.51
C MET A 135 0.65 -2.70 -1.63
N ALA A 136 1.88 -2.28 -1.30
CA ALA A 136 2.95 -2.14 -2.26
C ALA A 136 3.35 -3.51 -2.86
N LEU A 137 3.52 -4.52 -2.01
CA LEU A 137 3.80 -5.91 -2.43
C LEU A 137 2.71 -6.43 -3.36
N ALA A 138 1.43 -6.20 -3.01
CA ALA A 138 0.31 -6.59 -3.87
C ALA A 138 0.37 -5.91 -5.24
N MET A 139 0.66 -4.60 -5.27
CA MET A 139 0.79 -3.86 -6.53
C MET A 139 1.92 -4.40 -7.41
N LYS A 140 3.07 -4.77 -6.82
CA LYS A 140 4.17 -5.39 -7.56
C LYS A 140 3.73 -6.71 -8.23
N GLU A 141 3.12 -7.61 -7.48
CA GLU A 141 2.65 -8.91 -8.01
C GLU A 141 1.60 -8.73 -9.13
N ILE A 142 0.74 -7.71 -9.01
CA ILE A 142 -0.24 -7.37 -10.04
C ILE A 142 0.48 -6.87 -11.30
N LEU A 143 1.44 -5.94 -11.17
CA LEU A 143 2.22 -5.44 -12.31
C LEU A 143 2.96 -6.57 -13.03
N ASP A 144 3.57 -7.48 -12.28
CA ASP A 144 4.32 -8.61 -12.84
C ASP A 144 3.42 -9.67 -13.50
N THR A 145 2.13 -9.69 -13.16
CA THR A 145 1.16 -10.67 -13.67
C THR A 145 0.32 -10.13 -14.82
N VAL A 146 -0.32 -8.97 -14.64
CA VAL A 146 -1.30 -8.41 -15.58
C VAL A 146 -0.92 -7.02 -16.10
N GLY A 147 0.21 -6.46 -15.65
CA GLY A 147 0.64 -5.12 -16.01
C GLY A 147 -0.19 -4.02 -15.35
N TRP A 148 -0.01 -2.78 -15.83
CA TRP A 148 -0.72 -1.62 -15.29
C TRP A 148 -2.20 -1.62 -15.66
N ASN A 149 -3.05 -1.46 -14.66
CA ASN A 149 -4.47 -1.16 -14.83
C ASN A 149 -4.81 0.15 -14.11
N ASP A 150 -5.48 1.09 -14.80
CA ASP A 150 -5.77 2.42 -14.25
C ASP A 150 -6.55 2.37 -12.93
N LYS A 151 -7.57 1.51 -12.83
CA LYS A 151 -8.41 1.41 -11.63
C LYS A 151 -7.65 0.85 -10.44
N ILE A 152 -6.84 -0.19 -10.66
CA ILE A 152 -6.00 -0.76 -9.61
C ILE A 152 -4.91 0.24 -9.19
N GLY A 153 -4.25 0.84 -10.17
CA GLY A 153 -3.23 1.87 -9.93
C GLY A 153 -3.79 3.06 -9.16
N TYR A 154 -5.01 3.49 -9.47
CA TYR A 154 -5.72 4.51 -8.72
C TYR A 154 -6.03 4.08 -7.30
N LEU A 155 -6.61 2.89 -7.07
CA LEU A 155 -6.91 2.42 -5.71
C LEU A 155 -5.65 2.39 -4.82
N VAL A 156 -4.53 1.89 -5.36
CA VAL A 156 -3.25 1.84 -4.66
C VAL A 156 -2.72 3.26 -4.39
N ILE A 157 -2.63 4.11 -5.41
CA ILE A 157 -2.08 5.47 -5.25
C ILE A 157 -2.99 6.33 -4.37
N SER A 158 -4.31 6.21 -4.52
CA SER A 158 -5.32 6.89 -3.72
C SER A 158 -5.14 6.51 -2.26
N TYR A 159 -5.02 5.22 -1.93
CA TYR A 159 -4.73 4.78 -0.58
C TYR A 159 -3.42 5.39 -0.04
N PHE A 160 -2.32 5.29 -0.80
CA PHE A 160 -1.03 5.86 -0.41
C PHE A 160 -1.09 7.35 -0.11
N THR A 161 -1.99 8.07 -0.79
CA THR A 161 -2.07 9.53 -0.79
C THR A 161 -3.13 10.06 0.19
N LYS A 162 -4.29 9.41 0.29
CA LYS A 162 -5.39 9.76 1.21
C LYS A 162 -5.09 9.32 2.65
N GLN A 163 -4.43 8.17 2.84
CA GLN A 163 -3.85 7.83 4.14
C GLN A 163 -2.60 8.69 4.35
N ARG A 164 -2.78 9.80 5.06
CA ARG A 164 -1.73 10.80 5.27
C ARG A 164 -0.53 10.18 5.99
N TYR A 165 0.65 10.51 5.47
CA TYR A 165 1.91 10.07 6.05
C TYR A 165 2.12 10.65 7.43
N ASP A 166 2.51 9.77 8.35
CA ASP A 166 3.07 10.14 9.64
C ASP A 166 4.58 9.89 9.60
N LEU A 167 5.34 10.96 9.29
CA LEU A 167 6.79 10.91 9.18
C LEU A 167 7.50 11.06 10.52
N SER A 168 6.77 11.24 11.62
CA SER A 168 7.36 11.50 12.95
C SER A 168 8.33 10.39 13.37
N SER A 169 7.96 9.13 13.12
CA SER A 169 8.79 7.97 13.44
C SER A 169 10.07 7.94 12.60
N LEU A 170 10.00 8.33 11.32
CA LEU A 170 11.17 8.40 10.44
C LEU A 170 12.11 9.55 10.82
N GLU A 171 11.55 10.71 11.16
CA GLU A 171 12.29 11.89 11.60
C GLU A 171 13.02 11.64 12.92
N ALA A 172 12.37 10.92 13.85
CA ALA A 172 12.93 10.56 15.15
C ALA A 172 13.83 9.30 15.11
N ALA A 173 13.84 8.53 14.03
CA ALA A 173 14.59 7.28 13.95
C ALA A 173 16.10 7.51 14.03
N VAL A 174 16.73 6.88 15.02
CA VAL A 174 18.19 6.76 15.13
C VAL A 174 18.62 5.54 14.32
N GLU A 175 19.60 5.72 13.43
CA GLU A 175 20.10 4.65 12.57
C GLU A 175 20.64 3.47 13.38
N VAL A 176 20.22 2.26 13.03
CA VAL A 176 20.75 1.01 13.60
C VAL A 176 21.62 0.28 12.57
N GLU A 177 22.67 -0.39 13.05
CA GLU A 177 23.55 -1.17 12.17
C GLU A 177 23.01 -2.56 11.85
N ASN A 178 22.29 -3.18 12.81
CA ASN A 178 21.66 -4.47 12.60
C ASN A 178 20.33 -4.30 11.87
N LYS A 179 20.10 -5.13 10.86
CA LYS A 179 18.86 -5.19 10.06
C LYS A 179 18.05 -6.45 10.34
N ASP A 180 18.66 -7.46 10.95
CA ASP A 180 18.01 -8.74 11.16
C ASP A 180 17.40 -8.79 12.55
N PHE A 181 16.10 -8.60 12.56
CA PHE A 181 15.25 -8.70 13.74
C PHE A 181 14.35 -9.91 13.55
N ASP A 182 14.29 -10.76 14.57
CA ASP A 182 13.13 -11.63 14.72
C ASP A 182 11.89 -10.74 14.85
N ILE A 183 10.81 -11.04 14.14
CA ILE A 183 9.58 -10.24 14.19
C ILE A 183 8.40 -11.16 14.52
N PRO A 184 7.44 -10.71 15.35
CA PRO A 184 6.19 -11.41 15.54
C PRO A 184 5.50 -11.70 14.20
N GLU A 185 4.74 -12.80 14.15
CA GLU A 185 3.94 -13.17 12.98
C GLU A 185 2.70 -12.28 12.84
N ILE A 186 2.94 -11.01 12.57
CA ILE A 186 1.94 -9.96 12.41
C ILE A 186 2.06 -9.40 11.01
N LEU A 187 0.94 -9.30 10.29
CA LEU A 187 0.92 -9.08 8.85
C LEU A 187 1.68 -7.81 8.42
N GLU A 188 1.45 -6.70 9.10
CA GLU A 188 2.16 -5.44 8.85
C GLU A 188 3.67 -5.55 9.04
N LEU A 189 4.12 -6.22 10.10
CA LEU A 189 5.55 -6.38 10.41
C LEU A 189 6.22 -7.28 9.38
N VAL A 190 5.58 -8.40 9.01
CA VAL A 190 6.10 -9.34 8.02
C VAL A 190 6.16 -8.67 6.65
N ALA A 191 5.11 -7.96 6.24
CA ALA A 191 5.12 -7.20 4.98
C ALA A 191 6.20 -6.11 4.98
N TYR A 192 6.36 -5.38 6.10
CA TYR A 192 7.40 -4.35 6.24
C TYR A 192 8.81 -4.94 6.12
N LYS A 193 9.12 -6.02 6.86
CA LYS A 193 10.42 -6.70 6.78
C LYS A 193 10.69 -7.23 5.37
N LYS A 194 9.67 -7.79 4.70
CA LYS A 194 9.81 -8.28 3.32
C LYS A 194 10.17 -7.15 2.37
N VAL A 195 9.45 -6.02 2.42
CA VAL A 195 9.76 -4.84 1.60
C VAL A 195 11.15 -4.27 1.91
N LEU A 196 11.51 -4.17 3.20
CA LEU A 196 12.82 -3.69 3.64
C LEU A 196 13.98 -4.51 3.05
N ASN A 197 13.79 -5.82 2.87
CA ASN A 197 14.82 -6.72 2.35
C ASN A 197 14.82 -6.84 0.81
N MET A 198 13.89 -6.22 0.08
CA MET A 198 13.77 -6.38 -1.38
C MET A 198 14.74 -5.51 -2.18
N TYR A 199 15.15 -4.36 -1.63
CA TYR A 199 16.02 -3.40 -2.32
C TYR A 199 16.98 -2.72 -1.34
N ASP A 200 18.04 -2.14 -1.89
CA ASP A 200 18.91 -1.25 -1.14
C ASP A 200 18.29 0.15 -1.06
N TYR A 201 17.96 0.59 0.16
CA TYR A 201 17.37 1.90 0.42
C TYR A 201 18.39 2.86 1.03
N LYS A 202 18.31 4.13 0.66
CA LYS A 202 19.17 5.18 1.27
C LYS A 202 18.96 5.29 2.78
N ASN A 203 17.72 5.18 3.25
CA ASN A 203 17.34 5.33 4.67
C ASN A 203 17.12 3.98 5.36
N GLU A 204 17.68 2.89 4.82
CA GLU A 204 17.41 1.53 5.30
C GLU A 204 17.68 1.35 6.80
N LYS A 205 18.75 1.95 7.32
CA LYS A 205 19.07 1.92 8.77
C LYS A 205 18.01 2.58 9.64
N LYS A 206 17.31 3.61 9.12
CA LYS A 206 16.17 4.22 9.82
C LYS A 206 14.93 3.35 9.74
N TYR A 207 14.65 2.74 8.59
CA TYR A 207 13.55 1.80 8.43
C TYR A 207 13.70 0.56 9.34
N ALA A 208 14.92 0.03 9.45
CA ALA A 208 15.27 -1.02 10.39
C ALA A 208 15.01 -0.61 11.85
N SER A 209 15.38 0.61 12.23
CA SER A 209 15.13 1.19 13.56
C SER A 209 13.62 1.31 13.85
N MET A 210 12.85 1.80 12.88
CA MET A 210 11.39 1.89 12.97
C MET A 210 10.77 0.51 13.21
N LEU A 211 11.15 -0.50 12.42
CA LEU A 211 10.67 -1.88 12.58
C LEU A 211 11.01 -2.44 13.98
N SER A 212 12.25 -2.24 14.44
CA SER A 212 12.69 -2.70 15.75
C SER A 212 11.92 -2.06 16.90
N LYS A 213 11.59 -0.77 16.79
CA LYS A 213 10.78 -0.08 17.80
C LYS A 213 9.36 -0.62 17.80
N TRP A 214 8.74 -0.67 16.62
CA TRP A 214 7.34 -1.09 16.47
C TRP A 214 7.11 -2.50 16.98
N LYS A 215 8.04 -3.43 16.72
CA LYS A 215 8.00 -4.80 17.26
C LYS A 215 7.71 -4.84 18.78
N ASN A 216 8.29 -3.92 19.55
CA ASN A 216 8.16 -3.92 21.01
C ASN A 216 6.85 -3.27 21.48
N ASP A 217 6.21 -2.50 20.62
CA ASP A 217 5.00 -1.73 20.93
C ASP A 217 3.71 -2.46 20.49
N VAL A 218 3.80 -3.63 19.82
CA VAL A 218 2.62 -4.35 19.35
C VAL A 218 1.99 -5.17 20.48
N GLU A 219 0.77 -4.81 20.87
CA GLU A 219 -0.10 -5.65 21.69
C GLU A 219 -0.74 -6.75 20.81
N GLU A 220 -1.04 -7.93 21.37
CA GLU A 220 -1.72 -9.02 20.63
C GLU A 220 -3.09 -8.54 20.12
N LEU A 221 -3.14 -8.16 18.85
CA LEU A 221 -4.37 -7.74 18.18
C LEU A 221 -5.12 -8.98 17.66
N SER A 222 -6.46 -8.91 17.71
CA SER A 222 -7.30 -9.91 17.03
C SER A 222 -7.07 -9.84 15.52
N ILE A 223 -6.44 -10.85 14.95
CA ILE A 223 -6.15 -10.91 13.52
C ILE A 223 -7.42 -11.35 12.77
N SER A 224 -7.84 -10.59 11.75
CA SER A 224 -9.01 -10.97 10.96
C SER A 224 -8.75 -12.24 10.14
N PRO A 225 -9.79 -12.99 9.72
CA PRO A 225 -9.61 -14.21 8.92
C PRO A 225 -8.79 -13.98 7.63
N VAL A 226 -9.03 -12.87 6.94
CA VAL A 226 -8.30 -12.50 5.71
C VAL A 226 -6.84 -12.17 5.99
N GLU A 227 -6.53 -11.49 7.10
CA GLU A 227 -5.14 -11.18 7.45
C GLU A 227 -4.36 -12.44 7.83
N ASN A 228 -4.98 -13.35 8.58
CA ASN A 228 -4.40 -14.66 8.92
C ASN A 228 -4.14 -15.51 7.67
N GLU A 229 -5.02 -15.44 6.68
CA GLU A 229 -4.84 -16.10 5.41
C GLU A 229 -3.61 -15.51 4.68
N MET A 230 -3.62 -14.19 4.44
CA MET A 230 -2.55 -13.51 3.71
C MET A 230 -1.18 -13.69 4.36
N LEU A 231 -1.14 -13.71 5.70
CA LEU A 231 0.08 -13.94 6.47
C LEU A 231 0.73 -15.30 6.12
N LYS A 232 -0.06 -16.36 5.88
CA LYS A 232 0.47 -17.68 5.49
C LYS A 232 1.15 -17.64 4.12
N THR A 233 0.63 -16.82 3.22
CA THR A 233 1.12 -16.70 1.83
C THR A 233 2.32 -15.77 1.71
N ILE A 234 2.39 -14.73 2.56
CA ILE A 234 3.43 -13.69 2.43
C ILE A 234 4.77 -14.07 3.07
N LYS A 235 4.79 -15.10 3.95
CA LYS A 235 5.98 -15.62 4.63
C LYS A 235 7.09 -16.01 3.62
N PHE A 236 8.34 -15.92 4.10
CA PHE A 236 9.57 -16.17 3.34
C PHE A 236 9.72 -17.62 2.91
#